data_AF-A0A4Q2EI21-F1
#
_entry.id   AF-A0A4Q2EI21-F1
#
_cell.length_a   1.000
_cell.length_b   1.000
_cell.length_c   1.000
_cell.angle_alpha   90.00
_cell.angle_beta   90.00
_cell.angle_gamma   90.00
#
_symmetry.space_group_name_H-M   'P 1'
#
loop_
_entity.id
_entity.type
_entity.pdbx_description
1 polymer ?
#
loop_
_entity_poly.entity_id
_entity_poly.type
_entity_poly.pdbx_seq_one_letter_code
_entity_poly.pdbx_strand_id
1 'polypeptide(L)'
;MLINPSTIDAVAFSVHTVSHTPEHEGASMSSISHGMNVDVITGQVVPGLNREAQDIERTVTDVDRLLQQVEANWKGNDARQFQQKWTGQYRNQLKRLAEELKQLADTARRNADNQRSTSSTL
;
A
#
# COMPACT_ATOMS: atom_id res chain seq x y z
N MET A 1 3.45 8.70 -31.79
CA MET A 1 4.52 8.31 -30.83
C MET A 1 3.84 7.47 -29.76
N LEU A 2 3.92 6.15 -29.89
CA LEU A 2 3.28 5.17 -29.00
C LEU A 2 4.30 4.79 -27.93
N ILE A 3 3.96 4.98 -26.65
CA ILE A 3 4.76 4.50 -25.52
C ILE A 3 4.12 3.17 -25.08
N ASN A 4 4.84 2.07 -25.30
CA ASN A 4 4.52 0.74 -24.77
C ASN A 4 4.90 0.69 -23.27
N PRO A 5 4.00 0.25 -22.37
CA PRO A 5 4.37 -0.07 -21.00
C PRO A 5 4.49 -1.60 -20.84
N SER A 6 5.66 -2.13 -21.17
CA SER A 6 6.03 -3.50 -20.81
C SER A 6 7.35 -3.45 -20.07
N THR A 7 7.45 -4.22 -19.00
CA THR A 7 8.61 -4.43 -18.10
C THR A 7 8.64 -3.52 -16.87
N ILE A 8 7.79 -3.83 -15.88
CA ILE A 8 8.19 -3.66 -14.48
C ILE A 8 8.86 -4.98 -14.11
N ASP A 9 10.18 -4.94 -14.03
CA ASP A 9 11.03 -6.08 -13.69
C ASP A 9 10.58 -6.69 -12.36
N ALA A 10 10.14 -7.94 -12.43
CA ALA A 10 10.05 -8.81 -11.27
C ALA A 10 11.48 -9.05 -10.79
N VAL A 11 11.84 -8.45 -9.65
CA VAL A 11 13.14 -8.68 -9.01
C VAL A 11 13.16 -10.12 -8.53
N ALA A 12 13.68 -11.03 -9.36
CA ALA A 12 13.89 -12.43 -9.03
C ALA A 12 15.05 -12.54 -8.03
N PHE A 13 14.72 -12.80 -6.77
CA PHE A 13 15.70 -13.08 -5.73
C PHE A 13 16.21 -14.52 -5.90
N SER A 14 17.39 -14.68 -6.52
CA SER A 14 18.09 -15.96 -6.61
C SER A 14 18.58 -16.41 -5.22
N VAL A 15 17.94 -17.43 -4.64
CA VAL A 15 18.37 -18.07 -3.40
C VAL A 15 19.46 -19.10 -3.70
N HIS A 16 20.65 -18.91 -3.16
CA HIS A 16 21.67 -19.97 -3.02
C HIS A 16 21.21 -20.93 -1.92
N THR A 17 20.98 -22.19 -2.26
CA THR A 17 20.57 -23.23 -1.31
C THR A 17 21.76 -23.75 -0.52
N VAL A 18 21.75 -23.57 0.80
CA VAL A 18 22.61 -24.31 1.73
C VAL A 18 21.74 -25.36 2.41
N SER A 19 22.09 -26.63 2.20
CA SER A 19 21.40 -27.80 2.75
C SER A 19 21.55 -27.87 4.28
N HIS A 20 20.43 -27.97 5.01
CA HIS A 20 20.46 -28.22 6.46
C HIS A 20 19.49 -29.36 6.84
N THR A 21 20.04 -30.36 7.53
CA THR A 21 19.42 -31.60 8.05
C THR A 21 18.53 -31.29 9.27
N PRO A 22 17.39 -31.98 9.51
CA PRO A 22 16.44 -31.57 10.54
C PRO A 22 16.65 -32.30 11.87
N GLU A 23 16.64 -31.57 13.00
CA GLU A 23 16.34 -32.13 14.32
C GLU A 23 15.35 -31.26 15.10
N HIS A 24 14.24 -31.90 15.47
CA HIS A 24 13.26 -31.75 16.57
C HIS A 24 12.99 -30.41 17.30
N GLU A 25 11.70 -30.28 17.65
CA GLU A 25 11.07 -29.46 18.72
C GLU A 25 10.62 -28.01 18.42
N GLY A 26 9.28 -27.84 18.32
CA GLY A 26 8.57 -27.22 19.45
C GLY A 26 8.36 -25.71 19.45
N ALA A 27 8.46 -25.00 18.33
CA ALA A 27 7.97 -23.62 18.23
C ALA A 27 6.83 -23.56 17.21
N SER A 28 5.69 -23.02 17.64
CA SER A 28 4.56 -22.60 16.82
C SER A 28 5.05 -21.96 15.52
N MET A 29 5.12 -22.75 14.45
CA MET A 29 5.50 -22.29 13.13
C MET A 29 4.38 -21.38 12.64
N SER A 30 4.49 -20.07 12.91
CA SER A 30 3.93 -19.07 12.02
C SER A 30 4.40 -19.51 10.64
N SER A 31 3.49 -20.00 9.79
CA SER A 31 3.87 -20.80 8.64
C SER A 31 4.61 -19.89 7.65
N ILE A 32 5.94 -19.81 7.79
CA ILE A 32 6.85 -19.28 6.79
C ILE A 32 6.84 -20.33 5.68
N SER A 33 5.76 -20.33 4.91
CA SER A 33 5.65 -21.19 3.74
C SER A 33 6.33 -20.46 2.60
N HIS A 34 7.62 -20.77 2.39
CA HIS A 34 8.42 -20.30 1.26
C HIS A 34 8.43 -18.77 1.04
N GLY A 35 9.42 -18.09 1.63
CA GLY A 35 9.80 -16.70 1.32
C GLY A 35 8.90 -15.59 1.89
N MET A 36 7.61 -15.86 2.16
CA MET A 36 6.67 -14.89 2.76
C MET A 36 6.00 -15.48 4.01
N ASN A 37 5.96 -14.69 5.08
CA ASN A 37 5.14 -15.01 6.25
C ASN A 37 3.71 -14.54 6.00
N VAL A 38 2.84 -15.46 5.58
CA VAL A 38 1.47 -15.14 5.17
C VAL A 38 0.64 -14.51 6.31
N ASP A 39 0.87 -14.94 7.55
CA ASP A 39 0.15 -14.40 8.70
C ASP A 39 0.57 -12.96 9.01
N VAL A 40 1.85 -12.62 8.81
CA VAL A 40 2.32 -11.22 8.90
C VAL A 40 1.70 -10.38 7.79
N ILE A 41 1.66 -10.88 6.54
CA ILE A 41 1.07 -10.14 5.43
C ILE A 41 -0.41 -9.85 5.67
N THR A 42 -1.18 -10.88 6.02
CA THR A 42 -2.63 -10.77 6.19
C THR A 42 -3.03 -10.08 7.51
N GLY A 43 -2.25 -10.28 8.57
CA GLY A 43 -2.53 -9.75 9.91
C GLY A 43 -1.97 -8.35 10.17
N GLN A 44 -0.91 -7.94 9.48
CA GLN A 44 -0.22 -6.67 9.76
C GLN A 44 -0.08 -5.78 8.53
N VAL A 45 0.49 -6.28 7.44
CA VAL A 45 0.80 -5.46 6.26
C VAL A 45 -0.47 -4.98 5.56
N VAL A 46 -1.40 -5.87 5.25
CA VAL A 46 -2.66 -5.52 4.59
C VAL A 46 -3.50 -4.54 5.43
N PRO A 47 -3.73 -4.77 6.74
CA PRO A 47 -4.41 -3.79 7.59
C PRO A 47 -3.64 -2.47 7.71
N GLY A 48 -2.31 -2.51 7.74
CA GLY A 48 -1.44 -1.32 7.79
C GLY A 48 -1.64 -0.42 6.57
N LEU A 49 -1.52 -0.98 5.36
CA LEU A 49 -1.72 -0.25 4.11
C LEU A 49 -3.12 0.35 4.01
N ASN A 50 -4.15 -0.40 4.43
CA ASN A 50 -5.52 0.11 4.48
C ASN A 50 -5.70 1.25 5.48
N ARG A 51 -4.99 1.23 6.61
CA ARG A 51 -5.01 2.32 7.60
C ARG A 51 -4.38 3.59 7.03
N GLU A 52 -3.20 3.48 6.42
CA GLU A 52 -2.53 4.61 5.78
C GLU A 52 -3.41 5.24 4.68
N ALA A 53 -4.08 4.42 3.87
CA ALA A 53 -5.03 4.90 2.87
C ALA A 53 -6.18 5.72 3.50
N GLN A 54 -6.75 5.25 4.62
CA GLN A 54 -7.79 5.97 5.35
C GLN A 54 -7.27 7.27 5.98
N ASP A 55 -6.04 7.28 6.48
CA ASP A 55 -5.43 8.48 7.05
C ASP A 55 -5.18 9.56 5.99
N ILE A 56 -4.84 9.17 4.76
CA ILE A 56 -4.77 10.10 3.63
C ILE A 56 -6.15 10.66 3.28
N GLU A 57 -7.20 9.82 3.26
CA GLU A 57 -8.57 10.28 3.01
C GLU A 57 -9.07 11.27 4.09
N ARG A 58 -8.73 11.00 5.36
CA ARG A 58 -8.97 11.92 6.48
C ARG A 58 -8.23 13.24 6.27
N THR A 59 -6.94 13.18 5.92
CA THR A 59 -6.12 14.36 5.62
C THR A 59 -6.73 15.21 4.51
N VAL A 60 -7.21 14.60 3.42
CA VAL A 60 -7.90 15.31 2.34
C VAL A 60 -9.14 16.04 2.87
N THR A 61 -9.93 15.37 3.71
CA THR A 61 -11.14 15.96 4.30
C THR A 61 -10.79 17.11 5.26
N ASP A 62 -9.74 16.95 6.05
CA ASP A 62 -9.30 17.96 7.02
C ASP A 62 -8.79 19.22 6.29
N VAL A 63 -8.01 19.06 5.22
CA VAL A 63 -7.56 20.19 4.40
C VAL A 63 -8.74 20.85 3.67
N ASP A 64 -9.72 20.08 3.16
CA ASP A 64 -10.96 20.63 2.60
C ASP A 64 -11.68 21.53 3.64
N ARG A 65 -11.73 21.14 4.93
CA ARG A 65 -12.31 21.98 6.01
C ARG A 65 -11.46 23.21 6.33
N LEU A 66 -10.14 23.07 6.37
CA LEU A 66 -9.24 24.22 6.61
C LEU A 66 -9.35 25.26 5.50
N LEU A 67 -9.56 24.84 4.25
CA LEU A 67 -9.76 25.76 3.14
C LEU A 67 -11.05 26.56 3.23
N GLN A 68 -12.12 25.99 3.79
CA GLN A 68 -13.35 26.74 4.07
C GLN A 68 -13.09 27.86 5.08
N GLN A 69 -12.21 27.64 6.06
CA GLN A 69 -11.80 28.69 7.00
C GLN A 69 -10.93 29.75 6.32
N VAL A 70 -10.03 29.34 5.42
CA VAL A 70 -9.24 30.25 4.60
C VAL A 70 -10.14 31.16 3.76
N GLU A 71 -11.17 30.61 3.11
CA GLU A 71 -12.12 31.41 2.34
C GLU A 71 -12.79 32.49 3.17
N ALA A 72 -13.14 32.22 4.43
CA ALA A 72 -13.80 33.20 5.28
C ALA A 72 -12.87 34.35 5.70
N ASN A 73 -11.58 34.06 5.90
CA ASN A 73 -10.64 34.98 6.56
C ASN A 73 -9.61 35.62 5.62
N TRP A 74 -9.36 35.01 4.47
CA TRP A 74 -8.36 35.44 3.50
C TRP A 74 -8.98 35.57 2.12
N LYS A 75 -9.07 36.82 1.64
CA LYS A 75 -9.60 37.16 0.32
C LYS A 75 -8.47 37.67 -0.57
N GLY A 76 -8.69 37.62 -1.88
CA GLY A 76 -7.76 38.17 -2.87
C GLY A 76 -7.13 37.09 -3.74
N ASN A 77 -6.13 37.49 -4.53
CA ASN A 77 -5.53 36.65 -5.55
C ASN A 77 -4.77 35.46 -4.96
N ASP A 78 -4.05 35.68 -3.86
CA ASP A 78 -3.20 34.66 -3.25
C ASP A 78 -4.03 33.56 -2.59
N ALA A 79 -5.15 33.92 -1.95
CA ALA A 79 -6.12 32.97 -1.43
C ALA A 79 -6.64 32.05 -2.54
N ARG A 80 -7.06 32.64 -3.68
CA ARG A 80 -7.51 31.86 -4.85
C ARG A 80 -6.42 30.95 -5.41
N GLN A 81 -5.18 31.44 -5.51
CA GLN A 81 -4.06 30.61 -5.96
C GLN A 81 -3.79 29.44 -5.01
N PHE A 82 -3.83 29.67 -3.71
CA PHE A 82 -3.66 28.62 -2.70
C PHE A 82 -4.74 27.54 -2.83
N GLN A 83 -6.00 27.94 -2.96
CA GLN A 83 -7.12 27.03 -3.19
C GLN A 83 -7.01 26.25 -4.50
N GLN A 84 -6.54 26.91 -5.57
CA GLN A 84 -6.31 26.26 -6.86
C GLN A 84 -5.18 25.23 -6.79
N LYS A 85 -4.09 25.49 -6.07
CA LYS A 85 -3.02 24.51 -5.87
C LYS A 85 -3.56 23.25 -5.17
N TRP A 86 -4.38 23.43 -4.14
CA TRP A 86 -5.01 22.30 -3.47
C TRP A 86 -5.97 21.54 -4.38
N THR A 87 -6.99 22.23 -4.90
CA THR A 87 -8.09 21.59 -5.66
C THR A 87 -7.65 21.07 -7.02
N GLY A 88 -6.68 21.72 -7.66
CA GLY A 88 -6.17 21.37 -8.98
C GLY A 88 -5.08 20.29 -8.98
N GLN A 89 -4.32 20.15 -7.89
CA GLN A 89 -3.16 19.26 -7.88
C GLN A 89 -3.13 18.35 -6.64
N TYR A 90 -2.89 18.92 -5.46
CA TYR A 90 -2.52 18.13 -4.27
C TYR A 90 -3.64 17.21 -3.81
N ARG A 91 -4.90 17.66 -3.86
CA ARG A 91 -6.06 16.85 -3.48
C ARG A 91 -6.16 15.57 -4.30
N ASN A 92 -5.98 15.68 -5.61
CA ASN A 92 -6.09 14.53 -6.50
C ASN A 92 -4.88 13.60 -6.38
N GLN A 93 -3.68 14.13 -6.12
CA GLN A 93 -2.49 13.34 -5.86
C GLN A 93 -2.64 12.48 -4.60
N LEU A 94 -3.14 13.06 -3.51
CA LEU A 94 -3.40 12.32 -2.27
C LEU A 94 -4.48 11.24 -2.45
N LYS A 95 -5.58 11.56 -3.14
CA LYS A 95 -6.62 10.56 -3.45
C LYS A 95 -6.08 9.40 -4.29
N ARG A 96 -5.20 9.67 -5.27
CA ARG A 96 -4.54 8.63 -6.05
C ARG A 96 -3.64 7.76 -5.17
N LEU A 97 -2.85 8.36 -4.29
CA LEU A 97 -2.00 7.61 -3.36
C LEU A 97 -2.82 6.70 -2.43
N ALA A 98 -3.93 7.19 -1.89
CA ALA A 98 -4.82 6.37 -1.07
C ALA A 98 -5.36 5.15 -1.84
N GLU A 99 -5.72 5.33 -3.11
CA GLU A 99 -6.17 4.25 -3.97
C GLU A 99 -5.04 3.27 -4.31
N GLU A 100 -3.84 3.76 -4.60
CA GLU A 100 -2.65 2.92 -4.86
C GLU A 100 -2.28 2.06 -3.64
N LEU A 101 -2.41 2.60 -2.42
CA LEU A 101 -2.20 1.84 -1.19
C LEU A 101 -3.25 0.72 -1.00
N LYS A 102 -4.51 0.98 -1.34
CA LYS A 102 -5.56 -0.06 -1.33
C LYS A 102 -5.27 -1.16 -2.35
N GLN A 103 -4.86 -0.78 -3.57
CA GLN A 103 -4.48 -1.74 -4.61
C GLN A 103 -3.26 -2.58 -4.21
N LEU A 104 -2.30 -1.97 -3.52
CA LEU A 104 -1.15 -2.69 -2.97
C LEU A 104 -1.57 -3.67 -1.87
N ALA A 105 -2.49 -3.27 -0.99
CA ALA A 105 -3.06 -4.15 0.03
C ALA A 105 -3.80 -5.35 -0.58
N ASP A 106 -4.60 -5.11 -1.62
CA ASP A 106 -5.30 -6.16 -2.36
C ASP A 106 -4.33 -7.13 -3.05
N THR A 107 -3.26 -6.60 -3.64
CA THR A 107 -2.22 -7.42 -4.26
C THR A 107 -1.50 -8.28 -3.22
N ALA A 108 -1.12 -7.72 -2.09
CA ALA A 108 -0.49 -8.46 -0.99
C ALA A 108 -1.40 -9.58 -0.46
N ARG A 109 -2.71 -9.31 -0.32
CA ARG A 109 -3.71 -10.31 0.06
C ARG A 109 -3.82 -11.44 -0.95
N ARG A 110 -3.94 -11.12 -2.24
CA ARG A 110 -4.03 -12.14 -3.31
C ARG A 110 -2.78 -13.03 -3.33
N ASN A 111 -1.60 -12.44 -3.15
CA ASN A 111 -0.35 -13.20 -3.10
C ASN A 111 -0.32 -14.16 -1.89
N ALA A 112 -0.75 -13.69 -0.72
CA ALA A 112 -0.91 -14.50 0.47
C ALA A 112 -1.89 -15.68 0.28
N ASP A 113 -3.05 -15.43 -0.33
CA ASP A 113 -4.07 -16.45 -0.59
C ASP A 113 -3.58 -17.51 -1.59
N ASN A 114 -2.85 -17.09 -2.63
CA ASN A 114 -2.22 -18.00 -3.59
C ASN A 114 -1.17 -18.89 -2.92
N GLN A 115 -0.34 -18.33 -2.03
CA GLN A 115 0.66 -19.11 -1.32
C GLN A 115 0.05 -20.13 -0.36
N ARG A 116 -1.03 -19.78 0.36
CA ARG A 116 -1.75 -20.75 1.20
C ARG A 116 -2.24 -21.94 0.37
N SER A 117 -2.81 -21.67 -0.80
CA SER A 117 -3.35 -22.70 -1.70
C SER A 117 -2.27 -23.62 -2.28
N THR A 118 -1.13 -23.07 -2.70
CA THR A 118 0.01 -23.88 -3.18
C THR A 118 0.58 -24.75 -2.05
N SER A 119 0.71 -24.18 -0.85
CA SER A 119 1.28 -24.87 0.31
C SER A 119 0.38 -25.97 0.88
N SER A 120 -0.94 -25.85 0.71
CA SER A 120 -1.89 -26.89 1.13
C SER A 120 -1.98 -28.07 0.16
N THR A 121 -1.35 -27.96 -1.02
CA THR A 121 -1.40 -28.97 -2.10
C THR A 121 -0.11 -29.81 -2.18
N LEU A 122 0.92 -29.44 -1.40
CA LEU A 122 2.18 -30.19 -1.26
C LEU A 122 2.15 -31.02 0.03
#